data_AF-A0A9P4Q9V5-F1
#
_entry.id   AF-A0A9P4Q9V5-F1
#
_cell.length_a   1.000
_cell.length_b   1.000
_cell.length_c   1.000
_cell.angle_alpha   90.00
_cell.angle_beta   90.00
_cell.angle_gamma   90.00
#
_symmetry.space_group_name_H-M   'P 1'
#
loop_
_entity.id
_entity.type
_entity.pdbx_description
1 polymer ?
#
loop_
_entity_poly.entity_id
_entity_poly.type
_entity_poly.pdbx_seq_one_letter_code
_entity_poly.pdbx_strand_id
1 'polypeptide(L)'
;SALSLEVSPENVVLAHPCRATYALIFTAKVSIKKTIFDNHIRIDKIRVNTPDVKLILRTLDDSEATVKVGDKYDIPYQSLGSLLQKAHVIELKVVGVGLHI
;
A
#
# COMPACT_ATOMS: atom_id res chain seq x y z
N SER A 1 15.35 8.03 -10.01
CA SER A 1 13.99 7.69 -9.52
C SER A 1 12.98 8.24 -10.54
N ALA A 2 11.69 7.87 -10.51
CA ALA A 2 10.71 8.52 -11.39
C ALA A 2 10.72 10.06 -11.23
N LEU A 3 10.96 10.53 -10.00
CA LEU A 3 11.07 11.96 -9.68
C LEU A 3 12.28 12.66 -10.33
N SER A 4 13.38 11.96 -10.59
CA SER A 4 14.53 12.53 -11.31
C SER A 4 14.29 12.67 -12.81
N LEU A 5 13.17 12.12 -13.30
CA LEU A 5 12.69 12.28 -14.67
C LEU A 5 11.53 13.28 -14.74
N GLU A 6 11.44 14.19 -13.76
CA GLU A 6 10.43 15.25 -13.68
C GLU A 6 8.97 14.75 -13.59
N VAL A 7 8.76 13.48 -13.21
CA VAL A 7 7.41 12.95 -12.94
C VAL A 7 6.87 13.56 -11.64
N SER A 8 5.69 14.19 -11.73
CA SER A 8 4.98 14.71 -10.55
C SER A 8 4.75 13.61 -9.50
N PRO A 9 5.08 13.84 -8.21
CA PRO A 9 4.86 12.87 -7.14
C PRO A 9 3.41 12.38 -7.01
N GLU A 10 2.43 13.17 -7.46
CA GLU A 10 1.02 12.79 -7.43
C GLU A 10 0.67 11.65 -8.39
N ASN A 11 1.48 11.47 -9.43
CA ASN A 11 1.38 10.40 -10.43
C ASN A 11 2.16 9.14 -10.03
N VAL A 12 2.84 9.17 -8.88
CA VAL A 12 3.60 8.03 -8.37
C VAL A 12 2.80 7.33 -7.27
N VAL A 13 2.75 6.01 -7.36
CA VAL A 13 2.23 5.14 -6.29
C VAL A 13 3.38 4.33 -5.73
N LEU A 14 3.63 4.43 -4.42
CA LEU A 14 4.56 3.50 -3.78
C LEU A 14 3.86 2.14 -3.63
N ALA A 15 4.14 1.23 -4.56
CA ALA A 15 3.46 -0.06 -4.70
C ALA A 15 4.25 -1.27 -4.17
N HIS A 16 5.31 -1.04 -3.38
CA HIS A 16 6.08 -2.12 -2.79
C HIS A 16 5.40 -2.65 -1.51
N PRO A 17 5.05 -3.95 -1.43
CA PRO A 17 4.61 -4.57 -0.19
C PRO A 17 5.79 -4.58 0.79
N CYS A 18 5.55 -4.66 2.10
CA CYS A 18 6.64 -4.93 3.05
C CYS A 18 7.77 -3.88 3.14
N ARG A 19 7.50 -2.63 2.75
CA ARG A 19 8.50 -1.55 2.77
C ARG A 19 9.01 -1.19 4.17
N ALA A 20 10.28 -0.85 4.22
CA ALA A 20 10.94 -0.35 5.42
C ALA A 20 10.46 1.05 5.80
N THR A 21 10.60 1.42 7.08
CA THR A 21 10.20 2.73 7.63
C THR A 21 10.83 3.89 6.86
N TYR A 22 12.10 3.77 6.44
CA TYR A 22 12.78 4.81 5.67
C TYR A 22 12.07 5.13 4.35
N ALA A 23 11.43 4.14 3.71
CA ALA A 23 10.70 4.35 2.47
C ALA A 23 9.41 5.15 2.69
N LEU A 24 8.75 4.95 3.83
CA LEU A 24 7.60 5.78 4.25
C LEU A 24 8.03 7.22 4.52
N ILE A 25 9.11 7.41 5.29
CA ILE A 25 9.67 8.74 5.57
C ILE A 25 10.05 9.44 4.27
N PHE A 26 10.70 8.73 3.35
CA PHE A 26 11.02 9.27 2.03
C PHE A 26 9.76 9.68 1.27
N THR A 27 8.72 8.83 1.24
CA THR A 27 7.42 9.10 0.58
C THR A 27 6.80 10.40 1.08
N ALA A 28 6.80 10.63 2.40
CA ALA A 28 6.36 11.88 2.99
C ALA A 28 7.22 13.06 2.54
N LYS A 29 8.56 12.92 2.62
CA LYS A 29 9.53 13.96 2.25
C LYS A 29 9.38 14.42 0.80
N VAL A 30 9.10 13.51 -0.14
CA VAL A 30 8.95 13.83 -1.56
C VAL A 30 7.49 14.04 -1.98
N SER A 31 6.57 14.16 -1.04
CA SER A 31 5.14 14.43 -1.29
C SER A 31 4.43 13.41 -2.18
N ILE A 32 4.87 12.14 -2.20
CA ILE A 32 4.08 11.07 -2.83
C ILE A 32 2.81 10.85 -1.99
N LYS A 33 1.65 10.93 -2.65
CA LYS A 33 0.35 10.94 -1.95
C LYS A 33 -0.41 9.61 -2.00
N LYS A 34 0.10 8.61 -2.71
CA LYS A 34 -0.61 7.33 -2.89
C LYS A 34 0.29 6.14 -2.58
N THR A 35 -0.30 5.15 -1.94
CA THR A 35 0.44 3.93 -1.64
C THR A 35 -0.46 2.72 -1.39
N ILE A 36 0.10 1.51 -1.52
CA ILE A 36 -0.63 0.27 -1.29
C ILE A 36 -0.58 -0.18 0.18
N PHE A 37 -1.55 -0.96 0.62
CA PHE A 37 -1.49 -1.68 1.90
C PHE A 37 -2.09 -3.08 1.75
N ASP A 38 -1.51 -4.02 2.49
CA ASP A 38 -1.70 -5.46 2.31
C ASP A 38 -1.60 -6.25 3.62
N ASN A 39 -1.50 -5.58 4.79
CA ASN A 39 -1.36 -6.27 6.08
C ASN A 39 -1.78 -5.39 7.26
N HIS A 40 -2.43 -5.99 8.26
CA HIS A 40 -2.79 -5.37 9.54
C HIS A 40 -1.60 -4.83 10.34
N ILE A 41 -0.42 -5.47 10.28
CA ILE A 41 0.75 -5.06 11.07
C ILE A 41 1.37 -3.79 10.47
N ARG A 42 1.33 -3.63 9.15
CA ARG A 42 2.06 -2.56 8.45
C ARG A 42 1.28 -1.26 8.38
N ILE A 43 -0.04 -1.32 8.50
CA ILE A 43 -0.89 -0.13 8.39
C ILE A 43 -0.61 0.88 9.52
N ASP A 44 -0.22 0.42 10.72
CA ASP A 44 0.15 1.29 11.84
C ASP A 44 1.42 2.11 11.53
N LYS A 45 2.39 1.51 10.83
CA LYS A 45 3.60 2.23 10.39
C LYS A 45 3.27 3.32 9.39
N ILE A 46 2.28 3.09 8.52
CA ILE A 46 1.80 4.11 7.57
C ILE A 46 1.17 5.28 8.34
N ARG A 47 0.33 4.99 9.35
CA ARG A 47 -0.29 6.04 10.18
C ARG A 47 0.74 6.92 10.89
N VAL A 48 1.83 6.33 11.37
CA VAL A 48 2.90 7.05 12.08
C VAL A 48 3.75 7.89 11.12
N ASN A 49 4.13 7.35 9.96
CA ASN A 49 5.16 7.96 9.11
C ASN A 49 4.60 8.76 7.93
N THR A 50 3.38 8.46 7.48
CA THR A 50 2.74 9.05 6.29
C THR A 50 1.22 9.17 6.50
N PRO A 51 0.74 9.92 7.50
CA PRO A 51 -0.69 9.97 7.84
C PRO A 51 -1.57 10.53 6.71
N ASP A 52 -1.05 11.45 5.89
CA ASP A 52 -1.81 12.11 4.81
C ASP A 52 -1.87 11.30 3.50
N VAL A 53 -1.37 10.06 3.51
CA VAL A 53 -1.33 9.23 2.31
C VAL A 53 -2.71 8.64 2.01
N LYS A 54 -3.03 8.56 0.72
CA LYS A 54 -4.20 7.85 0.22
C LYS A 54 -3.82 6.38 0.00
N LEU A 55 -4.58 5.48 0.62
CA LEU A 55 -4.35 4.05 0.61
C LEU A 55 -5.08 3.35 -0.55
N ILE A 56 -4.40 2.38 -1.16
CA ILE A 56 -4.95 1.47 -2.15
C ILE A 56 -4.84 0.06 -1.59
N LEU A 57 -5.97 -0.64 -1.41
CA LEU A 57 -5.95 -2.00 -0.89
C LEU A 57 -5.38 -2.93 -1.97
N ARG A 58 -4.29 -3.63 -1.69
CA ARG A 58 -3.75 -4.62 -2.63
C ARG A 58 -4.36 -5.99 -2.36
N THR A 59 -4.82 -6.62 -3.43
CA THR A 59 -5.28 -8.01 -3.47
C THR A 59 -4.50 -8.75 -4.55
N LEU A 60 -4.39 -10.08 -4.42
CA LEU A 60 -3.73 -10.96 -5.37
C LEU A 60 -4.71 -12.05 -5.78
N ASP A 61 -4.73 -12.38 -7.07
CA ASP A 61 -5.38 -13.57 -7.61
C ASP A 61 -4.39 -14.27 -8.53
N ASP A 62 -3.56 -15.17 -7.98
CA ASP A 62 -2.52 -15.89 -8.74
C ASP A 62 -2.96 -17.31 -9.12
N SER A 63 -4.28 -17.56 -9.14
CA SER A 63 -4.88 -18.87 -9.46
C SER A 63 -4.40 -19.43 -10.81
N GLU A 64 -4.26 -18.55 -11.80
CA GLU A 64 -3.82 -18.87 -13.17
C GLU A 64 -2.39 -18.36 -13.46
N ALA A 65 -1.65 -17.91 -12.45
CA ALA A 65 -0.35 -17.28 -12.66
C ALA A 65 0.76 -18.32 -12.92
N THR A 66 1.58 -18.07 -13.96
CA THR A 66 2.80 -18.85 -14.23
C THR A 66 3.82 -18.75 -13.10
N VAL A 67 3.84 -17.62 -12.37
CA VAL A 67 4.68 -17.38 -11.20
C VAL A 67 3.78 -16.99 -10.03
N LYS A 68 3.68 -17.88 -9.03
CA LYS A 68 2.94 -17.60 -7.81
C LYS A 68 3.71 -16.64 -6.92
N VAL A 69 3.05 -15.56 -6.53
CA VAL A 69 3.62 -14.50 -5.68
C VAL A 69 3.01 -14.55 -4.28
N GLY A 70 1.91 -15.30 -4.09
CA GLY A 70 1.02 -15.25 -2.93
C GLY A 70 1.62 -15.63 -1.58
N ASP A 71 2.50 -16.63 -1.54
CA ASP A 71 2.90 -17.25 -0.26
C ASP A 71 3.57 -16.30 0.77
N LYS A 72 3.98 -15.08 0.40
CA LYS A 72 4.63 -14.11 1.30
C LYS A 72 3.79 -12.90 1.73
N TYR A 73 2.70 -12.56 1.05
CA TYR A 73 2.07 -11.23 1.21
C TYR A 73 0.54 -11.25 1.33
N ASP A 74 -0.08 -12.42 1.42
CA ASP A 74 -1.53 -12.55 1.33
C ASP A 74 -2.29 -12.11 2.58
N ILE A 75 -3.37 -11.36 2.33
CA ILE A 75 -4.53 -11.29 3.23
C ILE A 75 -5.60 -12.18 2.59
N PRO A 76 -6.10 -13.22 3.29
CA PRO A 76 -7.24 -13.98 2.82
C PRO A 76 -8.41 -13.05 2.50
N TYR A 77 -9.18 -13.31 1.44
CA TYR A 77 -10.33 -12.48 1.06
C TYR A 77 -11.26 -12.15 2.25
N GLN A 78 -11.43 -13.10 3.17
CA GLN A 78 -12.22 -12.98 4.39
C GLN A 78 -11.69 -11.91 5.36
N SER A 79 -10.39 -11.63 5.32
CA SER A 79 -9.69 -10.67 6.17
C SER A 79 -9.58 -9.26 5.54
N LEU A 80 -10.01 -9.06 4.28
CA LEU A 80 -9.99 -7.73 3.66
C LEU A 80 -10.92 -6.75 4.39
N GLY A 81 -12.08 -7.22 4.85
CA GLY A 81 -13.05 -6.39 5.57
C GLY A 81 -12.50 -5.85 6.89
N SER A 82 -11.84 -6.68 7.68
CA SER A 82 -11.23 -6.25 8.94
C SER A 82 -10.06 -5.29 8.70
N LEU A 83 -9.32 -5.44 7.60
CA LEU A 83 -8.24 -4.51 7.25
C LEU A 83 -8.78 -3.13 6.86
N LEU A 84 -9.86 -3.08 6.08
CA LEU A 84 -10.56 -1.83 5.76
C LEU A 84 -11.11 -1.16 7.03
N GLN A 85 -11.70 -1.96 7.94
CA GLN A 85 -12.17 -1.46 9.22
C GLN A 85 -11.02 -0.87 10.05
N LYS A 86 -9.86 -1.54 10.08
CA LYS A 86 -8.67 -1.02 10.76
C LYS A 86 -8.22 0.31 10.15
N ALA A 87 -8.17 0.42 8.82
CA ALA A 87 -7.82 1.66 8.13
C ALA A 87 -8.75 2.82 8.53
N HIS A 88 -10.05 2.54 8.62
CA HIS A 88 -11.05 3.50 9.06
C HIS A 88 -10.83 3.94 10.53
N VAL A 89 -10.63 2.99 11.45
CA VAL A 89 -10.42 3.27 12.88
C VAL A 89 -9.18 4.13 13.13
N ILE A 90 -8.11 3.93 12.36
CA ILE A 90 -6.87 4.71 12.49
C ILE A 90 -6.85 5.95 11.57
N GLU A 91 -7.99 6.30 10.97
CA GLU A 91 -8.21 7.51 10.16
C GLU A 91 -7.35 7.60 8.89
N LEU A 92 -6.98 6.45 8.30
CA LEU A 92 -6.32 6.43 7.00
C LEU A 92 -7.35 6.34 5.87
N LYS A 93 -7.21 7.22 4.87
CA LYS A 93 -8.15 7.29 3.76
C LYS A 93 -7.84 6.24 2.69
N VAL A 94 -8.71 5.23 2.58
CA VAL A 94 -8.70 4.28 1.46
C VAL A 94 -9.40 4.90 0.25
N VAL A 95 -8.77 4.84 -0.93
CA VAL A 95 -9.26 5.48 -2.17
C VAL A 95 -9.37 4.52 -3.35
N GLY A 96 -9.04 3.24 -3.18
CA GLY A 96 -9.13 2.27 -4.26
C GLY A 96 -8.63 0.89 -3.88
N VAL A 97 -8.70 -0.01 -4.86
CA VAL A 97 -8.21 -1.39 -4.80
C VAL A 97 -7.28 -1.61 -5.98
N GLY A 98 -6.16 -2.30 -5.75
CA GLY A 98 -5.23 -2.75 -6.77
C GLY A 98 -5.18 -4.28 -6.77
N LEU A 99 -5.20 -4.87 -7.96
CA LEU A 99 -5.13 -6.31 -8.16
C LEU A 99 -3.80 -6.67 -8.84
N HIS A 100 -3.20 -7.76 -8.39
CA HIS A 100 -2.15 -8.46 -9.13
C HIS A 100 -2.71 -9.81 -9.56
N ILE A 101 -2.43 -10.21 -10.80
CA ILE A 101 -2.91 -11.44 -11.46
C ILE A 101 -1.70 -12.15 -12.04
#